data_AF-A0AAV5XBQ0-F1
#
_entry.id   AF-A0AAV5XBQ0-F1
#
_cell.length_a   1.000
_cell.length_b   1.000
_cell.length_c   1.000
_cell.angle_alpha   90.00
_cell.angle_beta   90.00
_cell.angle_gamma   90.00
#
_symmetry.space_group_name_H-M   'P 1'
#
loop_
_entity.id
_entity.type
_entity.pdbx_description
1 polymer ?
#
loop_
_entity_poly.entity_id
_entity_poly.type
_entity_poly.pdbx_seq_one_letter_code
_entity_poly.pdbx_strand_id
1 'polypeptide(L)' 'MKMPSQPDDVARVIHEAATTAAPKLRYLVGADAKRLAAGRQRLSDEEHVATGQEMPDDQYLDLMRRRFGFEW' A
#
# COMPACT_ATOMS: atom_id res chain seq x y z
N MET A 1 -12.38 -1.34 13.93
CA MET A 1 -13.33 -0.72 12.97
C MET A 1 -12.51 -0.29 11.77
N LYS A 2 -12.76 -0.85 10.58
CA LYS A 2 -12.07 -0.43 9.34
C LYS A 2 -12.48 1.01 9.03
N MET A 3 -11.51 1.90 8.97
CA MET A 3 -11.72 3.25 8.45
C MET A 3 -11.02 3.30 7.09
N PRO A 4 -11.74 3.06 5.98
CA PRO A 4 -11.17 3.34 4.67
C PRO A 4 -10.70 4.79 4.65
N SER A 5 -9.60 5.03 3.93
CA SER A 5 -9.13 6.41 3.74
C SER A 5 -10.25 7.20 3.08
N GLN A 6 -10.55 8.37 3.62
CA GLN A 6 -11.65 9.17 3.10
C GLN A 6 -11.21 9.88 1.81
N PRO A 7 -12.14 10.22 0.91
CA PRO A 7 -11.82 11.00 -0.29
C PRO A 7 -11.00 12.27 0.02
N ASP A 8 -11.28 12.92 1.16
CA ASP A 8 -10.57 14.12 1.62
C ASP A 8 -9.08 13.87 1.91
N ASP A 9 -8.71 12.68 2.37
CA ASP A 9 -7.30 12.30 2.56
C ASP A 9 -6.54 12.26 1.23
N VAL A 10 -7.22 11.78 0.18
CA VAL A 10 -6.67 11.74 -1.18
C VAL A 10 -6.54 13.15 -1.74
N ALA A 11 -7.60 13.95 -1.65
CA ALA A 11 -7.61 15.34 -2.13
C ALA A 11 -6.48 16.16 -1.50
N ARG A 12 -6.28 16.02 -0.18
CA ARG A 12 -5.19 16.70 0.55
C ARG A 12 -3.81 16.32 0.01
N VAL A 13 -3.56 15.04 -0.25
CA VAL A 13 -2.25 14.58 -0.75
C VAL A 13 -2.04 14.99 -2.21
N ILE A 14 -3.09 15.00 -3.03
CA ILE A 14 -3.01 15.53 -4.41
C ILE A 14 -2.66 17.02 -4.38
N HIS A 15 -3.34 17.80 -3.53
CA HIS A 15 -3.03 19.22 -3.37
C HIS A 15 -1.57 19.42 -2.94
N GLU A 16 -1.09 18.71 -1.90
CA GLU A 16 0.32 18.75 -1.48
C GLU A 16 1.26 18.46 -2.64
N ALA A 17 1.01 17.38 -3.38
CA ALA A 17 1.84 16.97 -4.51
C ALA A 17 1.88 18.02 -5.64
N ALA A 18 0.77 18.70 -5.89
CA ALA A 18 0.67 19.73 -6.93
C ALA A 18 1.27 21.08 -6.53
N THR A 19 1.31 21.41 -5.23
CA THR A 19 1.70 22.75 -4.77
C THR A 19 3.05 22.81 -4.05
N THR A 20 3.64 21.67 -3.69
CA THR A 20 4.93 21.66 -2.98
C THR A 20 6.09 22.07 -3.86
N ALA A 21 7.07 22.79 -3.29
CA ALA A 21 8.33 23.10 -3.96
C ALA A 21 9.30 21.90 -4.05
N ALA A 22 9.01 20.80 -3.34
CA ALA A 22 9.81 19.58 -3.32
C ALA A 22 8.97 18.35 -3.71
N PRO A 23 8.55 18.24 -4.98
CA PRO A 23 7.68 17.16 -5.43
C PRO A 23 8.39 15.80 -5.36
N LYS A 24 7.61 14.74 -5.11
CA LYS A 24 8.06 13.34 -5.10
C LYS A 24 7.41 12.58 -6.25
N LEU A 25 8.08 11.53 -6.73
CA LEU A 25 7.48 10.64 -7.74
C LEU A 25 6.28 9.85 -7.19
N ARG A 26 6.26 9.54 -5.90
CA ARG A 26 5.20 8.74 -5.26
C ARG A 26 4.79 9.35 -3.91
N TYR A 27 3.48 9.41 -3.69
CA TYR A 27 2.86 9.82 -2.43
C TYR A 27 2.00 8.68 -1.89
N LEU A 28 2.04 8.47 -0.58
CA LEU A 28 1.28 7.41 0.09
C LEU A 28 0.04 7.99 0.74
N VAL A 29 -1.12 7.41 0.44
CA VAL A 29 -2.41 7.81 1.03
C VAL A 29 -2.99 6.62 1.79
N GLY A 30 -3.36 6.84 3.06
CA GLY A 30 -3.97 5.81 3.88
C GLY A 30 -3.01 4.84 4.56
N ALA A 31 -3.56 4.02 5.45
CA ALA A 31 -2.81 3.01 6.17
C ALA A 31 -2.32 1.87 5.26
N ASP A 32 -3.14 1.46 4.29
CA ASP A 32 -2.83 0.34 3.41
C ASP A 32 -1.65 0.65 2.49
N ALA A 33 -1.61 1.85 1.89
CA ALA A 33 -0.47 2.27 1.07
C ALA A 33 0.84 2.32 1.88
N LYS A 34 0.77 2.76 3.14
CA LYS A 34 1.93 2.74 4.06
C LYS A 34 2.39 1.32 4.37
N ARG A 35 1.46 0.40 4.61
CA ARG A 35 1.76 -1.03 4.84
C ARG A 35 2.39 -1.67 3.61
N LEU A 36 1.83 -1.42 2.43
CA LEU A 36 2.36 -1.91 1.15
C LEU A 36 3.77 -1.39 0.89
N ALA A 37 4.02 -0.09 1.08
CA ALA A 37 5.34 0.51 0.90
C ALA A 37 6.37 -0.07 1.89
N ALA A 38 6.00 -0.21 3.16
CA ALA A 38 6.88 -0.79 4.18
C ALA A 38 7.16 -2.28 3.93
N GLY A 39 6.16 -3.04 3.49
CA GLY A 39 6.33 -4.45 3.10
C GLY A 39 7.23 -4.59 1.87
N ARG A 40 7.03 -3.76 0.84
CA ARG A 40 7.86 -3.78 -0.37
C ARG A 40 9.35 -3.62 -0.08
N GLN A 41 9.71 -2.78 0.89
CA GLN A 41 11.12 -2.57 1.28
C GLN A 41 11.79 -3.82 1.87
N ARG A 42 11.02 -4.79 2.36
CA ARG A 42 11.52 -6.02 2.99
C ARG A 42 11.58 -7.22 2.03
N LEU A 43 10.93 -7.12 0.88
CA LEU A 43 10.80 -8.20 -0.09
C LEU A 43 11.85 -8.05 -1.20
N SER A 44 12.37 -9.18 -1.68
CA SER A 44 13.05 -9.21 -2.97
C SER A 44 12.08 -8.83 -4.10
N ASP A 45 12.64 -8.51 -5.27
CA ASP A 45 11.83 -8.18 -6.45
C ASP A 45 11.02 -9.40 -6.90
N GLU A 46 11.63 -10.59 -6.86
CA GLU A 46 10.99 -11.86 -7.18
C GLU A 46 9.86 -12.18 -6.20
N GLU A 47 10.09 -12.00 -4.90
CA GLU A 47 9.05 -12.19 -3.89
C GLU A 47 7.89 -11.21 -4.09
N HIS A 48 8.21 -9.95 -4.40
CA HIS A 48 7.20 -8.94 -4.68
C HIS A 48 6.36 -9.33 -5.91
N VAL A 49 6.99 -9.68 -7.02
CA VAL A 49 6.31 -10.11 -8.25
C VAL A 49 5.45 -11.35 -8.01
N ALA A 50 5.96 -12.34 -7.26
CA ALA A 50 5.23 -13.55 -6.92
C ALA A 50 3.95 -13.28 -6.11
N THR A 51 3.82 -12.12 -5.46
CA THR A 51 2.59 -11.72 -4.76
C THR A 51 1.40 -11.60 -5.72
N GLY A 52 1.64 -11.28 -6.99
CA GLY A 52 0.59 -11.11 -8.00
C GLY A 52 0.20 -12.40 -8.74
N GLN A 53 0.74 -13.56 -8.34
CA GLN A 53 0.36 -14.83 -8.94
C GLN A 53 -1.09 -15.20 -8.60
N GLU A 54 -1.75 -15.90 -9.53
CA GLU A 54 -3.08 -16.44 -9.29
C GLU A 54 -3.05 -17.46 -8.15
N MET A 55 -3.93 -17.29 -7.17
CA MET A 55 -4.08 -18.20 -6.04
C MET A 55 -5.49 -18.09 -5.45
N PRO A 56 -5.96 -19.10 -4.72
CA PRO A 56 -7.19 -19.01 -3.93
C PRO A 56 -7.16 -17.87 -2.91
N ASP A 57 -8.33 -17.28 -2.63
CA ASP A 57 -8.47 -16.11 -1.75
C ASP A 57 -7.86 -16.32 -0.36
N ASP A 58 -8.04 -17.50 0.24
CA ASP A 58 -7.50 -17.82 1.57
C ASP A 58 -5.97 -17.77 1.59
N GLN A 59 -5.32 -18.27 0.54
CA GLN A 59 -3.88 -18.20 0.36
C GLN A 59 -3.42 -16.76 0.13
N TYR A 60 -4.15 -15.98 -0.67
CA TYR A 60 -3.86 -14.57 -0.90
C TYR A 60 -3.93 -13.76 0.40
N LEU A 61 -5.00 -13.92 1.17
CA LEU A 61 -5.21 -13.18 2.43
C LEU A 61 -4.11 -13.50 3.46
N ASP A 62 -3.70 -14.76 3.54
CA ASP A 62 -2.60 -15.17 4.42
C ASP A 62 -1.23 -14.67 3.92
N LEU A 63 -1.00 -14.67 2.61
CA LEU A 63 0.20 -14.07 2.01
C LEU A 63 0.29 -12.57 2.31
N MET A 64 -0.82 -11.85 2.16
CA MET A 64 -0.92 -10.40 2.43
C MET A 64 -0.69 -10.09 3.91
N ARG A 65 -1.19 -10.94 4.82
CA ARG A 65 -0.89 -10.88 6.25
C ARG A 65 0.61 -11.05 6.50
N ARG A 66 1.23 -12.11 5.98
CA ARG A 66 2.65 -12.43 6.23
C ARG A 66 3.62 -11.38 5.65
N ARG A 67 3.39 -10.93 4.41
CA ARG A 67 4.33 -10.02 3.72
C ARG A 67 4.14 -8.56 4.07
N PHE A 68 2.89 -8.12 4.19
CA PHE A 68 2.54 -6.69 4.32
C PHE A 68 1.85 -6.34 5.65
N GLY A 69 1.49 -7.34 6.47
CA GLY A 69 0.89 -7.11 7.79
C GLY A 69 -0.57 -6.66 7.71
N PHE A 70 -1.33 -7.14 6.72
CA PHE A 70 -2.77 -6.88 6.67
C PHE A 70 -3.53 -7.70 7.73
N GLU A 71 -4.49 -7.04 8.35
CA GLU A 71 -5.45 -7.63 9.28
C GLU A 71 -6.85 -7.35 8.71
N TRP A 72 -7.67 -8.39 8.60
CA TRP A 72 -8.94 -8.37 7.86
C TRP A 72 -10.14 -8.37 8.81
#